data_AF-A0A914UYP1-F1
#
_entry.id   AF-A0A914UYP1-F1
#
_cell.length_a   1.000
_cell.length_b   1.000
_cell.length_c   1.000
_cell.angle_alpha   90.00
_cell.angle_beta   90.00
_cell.angle_gamma   90.00
#
_symmetry.space_group_name_H-M   'P 1'
#
loop_
_entity.id
_entity.type
_entity.pdbx_description
1 polymer ?
#
loop_
_entity_poly.entity_id
_entity_poly.type
_entity_poly.pdbx_seq_one_letter_code
_entity_poly.pdbx_strand_id
1 'polypeptide(L)'
;VLVGYLFFPLAYIMGASDATDPDAKIAETLKVAQLMGSKTVLNEFIAYQQMSGMIMRKEIGPRAQMIATYALCGYSNFSQIASQLAMYGSMCPQKKAVYAKVAFKSMIAGGIACFMTACIAGRYCCTSAILKSHQYYSRKRLCVLSFLHVNKG
;
A
#
# COMPACT_ATOMS: atom_id res chain seq x y z
N VAL A 1 14.55 3.79 -5.23
CA VAL A 1 14.58 5.28 -5.22
C VAL A 1 14.11 5.86 -6.55
N LEU A 2 14.72 5.53 -7.70
CA LEU A 2 14.31 6.07 -9.02
C LEU A 2 12.82 5.86 -9.38
N VAL A 3 12.29 4.64 -9.22
CA VAL A 3 10.88 4.33 -9.55
C VAL A 3 9.89 5.13 -8.68
N GLY A 4 10.30 5.51 -7.47
CA GLY A 4 9.46 6.31 -6.57
C GLY A 4 9.17 7.71 -7.11
N TYR A 5 10.09 8.30 -7.88
CA TYR A 5 9.85 9.62 -8.49
C TYR A 5 8.75 9.58 -9.56
N LEU A 6 8.60 8.45 -10.26
CA LEU A 6 7.54 8.26 -11.26
C LEU A 6 6.15 8.22 -10.60
N PHE A 7 6.05 7.58 -9.43
CA PHE A 7 4.80 7.44 -8.69
C PHE A 7 4.54 8.59 -7.70
N PHE A 8 5.51 9.50 -7.51
CA PHE A 8 5.39 10.65 -6.63
C PHE A 8 4.16 11.52 -6.90
N PRO A 9 3.87 11.99 -8.13
CA PRO A 9 2.70 12.82 -8.38
C PRO A 9 1.40 12.09 -8.04
N LEU A 10 1.35 10.77 -8.27
CA LEU A 10 0.17 9.97 -7.97
C LEU A 10 -0.01 9.81 -6.45
N ALA A 11 1.05 9.51 -5.71
CA ALA A 11 1.03 9.45 -4.25
C ALA A 11 0.68 10.81 -3.61
N TYR A 12 1.13 11.92 -4.21
CA TYR A 12 0.80 13.28 -3.76
C TYR A 12 -0.69 13.59 -3.93
N ILE A 13 -1.28 13.27 -5.09
CA ILE A 13 -2.71 13.48 -5.36
C ILE A 13 -3.59 12.59 -4.45
N MET A 14 -3.12 11.37 -4.13
CA MET A 14 -3.80 10.49 -3.17
C MET A 14 -3.81 11.04 -1.74
N GLY A 15 -3.02 12.09 -1.46
CA GLY A 15 -2.92 12.70 -0.14
C GLY A 15 -2.25 11.77 0.87
N ALA A 16 -1.12 11.14 0.47
CA ALA A 16 -0.38 10.15 1.25
C ALA A 16 0.03 10.64 2.65
N SER A 17 0.36 11.92 2.81
CA SER A 17 0.83 12.52 4.06
C SER A 17 -0.11 13.63 4.54
N ASP A 18 -0.33 13.69 5.85
CA ASP A 18 -1.01 14.76 6.60
C ASP A 18 -0.05 15.65 7.39
N ALA A 19 1.27 15.54 7.15
CA ALA A 19 2.24 16.40 7.81
C ALA A 19 1.99 17.89 7.52
N THR A 20 2.02 18.71 8.57
CA THR A 20 1.87 20.17 8.49
C THR A 20 3.08 20.80 7.80
N ASP A 21 4.27 20.24 8.04
CA ASP A 21 5.52 20.73 7.46
C ASP A 21 5.66 20.27 6.00
N PRO A 22 5.93 21.19 5.06
CA PRO A 22 6.02 20.87 3.63
C PRO A 22 7.12 19.83 3.33
N ASP A 23 8.28 19.96 3.96
CA ASP A 23 9.43 19.08 3.73
C ASP A 23 9.16 17.66 4.23
N ALA A 24 8.57 17.54 5.43
CA ALA A 24 8.17 16.26 5.99
C ALA A 24 7.09 15.58 5.12
N LYS A 25 6.15 16.38 4.60
CA LYS A 25 5.09 15.91 3.71
C LYS A 25 5.67 15.34 2.42
N ILE A 26 6.66 16.00 1.82
CA ILE A 26 7.32 15.53 0.59
C ILE A 26 8.11 14.25 0.88
N ALA A 27 8.88 14.22 1.97
CA ALA A 27 9.69 13.06 2.33
C ALA A 27 8.83 11.80 2.59
N GLU A 28 7.74 11.95 3.32
CA GLU A 28 6.80 10.86 3.59
C GLU A 28 6.06 10.39 2.33
N THR A 29 5.60 11.35 1.51
CA THR A 29 4.95 11.05 0.23
C THR A 29 5.90 10.28 -0.70
N LEU A 30 7.19 10.65 -0.72
CA LEU A 30 8.20 9.95 -1.51
C LEU A 30 8.41 8.50 -1.04
N LYS A 31 8.34 8.23 0.26
CA LYS A 31 8.40 6.86 0.79
C LYS A 31 7.22 6.03 0.32
N VAL A 32 5.99 6.56 0.38
CA VAL A 32 4.80 5.89 -0.15
C VAL A 32 4.93 5.64 -1.65
N ALA A 33 5.41 6.63 -2.40
CA ALA A 33 5.65 6.47 -3.84
C ALA A 33 6.71 5.41 -4.17
N GLN A 34 7.76 5.30 -3.35
CA GLN A 34 8.77 4.25 -3.48
C GLN A 34 8.15 2.86 -3.25
N LEU A 35 7.27 2.70 -2.26
CA LEU A 35 6.56 1.44 -2.01
C LEU A 35 5.68 1.05 -3.21
N MET A 36 4.96 2.02 -3.78
CA MET A 36 4.15 1.82 -4.98
C MET A 36 5.00 1.36 -6.18
N GLY A 37 6.15 2.01 -6.41
CA GLY A 37 7.10 1.61 -7.44
C GLY A 37 7.69 0.21 -7.21
N SER A 38 8.07 -0.11 -5.96
CA SER A 38 8.57 -1.44 -5.57
C SER A 38 7.54 -2.53 -5.86
N LYS A 39 6.25 -2.26 -5.59
CA LYS A 39 5.17 -3.19 -5.92
C LYS A 39 5.06 -3.45 -7.43
N THR A 40 5.06 -2.41 -8.25
CA THR A 40 4.85 -2.56 -9.70
C THR A 40 6.01 -3.30 -10.37
N VAL A 41 7.25 -3.01 -9.95
CA VAL A 41 8.45 -3.60 -10.57
C VAL A 41 8.79 -4.97 -9.99
N LEU A 42 8.75 -5.10 -8.66
CA LEU A 42 9.16 -6.31 -7.96
C LEU A 42 7.94 -7.16 -7.62
N ASN A 43 7.25 -6.84 -6.52
CA ASN A 43 6.10 -7.57 -6.01
C ASN A 43 5.47 -6.83 -4.82
N GLU A 44 4.20 -7.07 -4.52
CA GLU A 44 3.55 -6.50 -3.34
C GLU A 44 4.12 -7.03 -2.02
N PHE A 45 4.54 -8.31 -1.96
CA PHE A 45 5.14 -8.88 -0.74
C PHE A 45 6.42 -8.16 -0.31
N ILE A 46 7.28 -7.84 -1.27
CA ILE A 46 8.52 -7.09 -1.01
C ILE A 46 8.19 -5.66 -0.57
N ALA A 47 7.20 -5.02 -1.20
CA ALA A 47 6.75 -3.70 -0.80
C ALA A 47 6.19 -3.69 0.63
N TYR A 48 5.40 -4.70 1.03
CA TYR A 48 4.91 -4.83 2.41
C TYR A 48 6.05 -5.03 3.42
N GLN A 49 7.08 -5.81 3.07
CA GLN A 49 8.25 -5.98 3.93
C GLN A 49 9.00 -4.65 4.12
N GLN A 50 9.19 -3.88 3.03
CA GLN A 50 9.79 -2.55 3.10
C GLN A 50 8.95 -1.60 3.97
N MET A 51 7.62 -1.62 3.79
CA MET A 51 6.69 -0.81 4.58
C MET A 51 6.80 -1.14 6.06
N SER A 52 6.83 -2.42 6.43
CA SER A 52 7.02 -2.87 7.82
C SER A 52 8.31 -2.29 8.42
N GLY A 53 9.42 -2.33 7.67
CA GLY A 53 10.68 -1.73 8.09
C GLY A 53 10.62 -0.21 8.27
N MET A 54 9.81 0.50 7.48
CA MET A 54 9.58 1.94 7.64
C MET A 54 8.71 2.24 8.87
N ILE A 55 7.71 1.41 9.17
CA ILE A 55 6.87 1.54 10.37
C ILE A 55 7.71 1.41 11.64
N MET A 56 8.59 0.40 11.69
CA MET A 56 9.48 0.18 12.85
C MET A 56 10.42 1.36 13.08
N ARG A 57 10.89 2.00 12.00
CA ARG A 57 11.74 3.19 12.05
C ARG A 57 10.97 4.50 12.24
N LYS A 58 9.64 4.45 12.40
CA LYS A 58 8.74 5.61 12.51
C LYS A 58 8.91 6.61 11.35
N GLU A 59 9.20 6.08 10.18
CA GLU A 59 9.49 6.85 8.98
C GLU A 59 8.25 7.29 8.20
N ILE A 60 7.12 6.62 8.46
CA ILE A 60 5.80 6.89 7.90
C ILE A 60 4.76 6.90 9.03
N GLY A 61 3.91 7.91 9.02
CA GLY A 61 2.81 8.13 9.94
C GLY A 61 1.60 7.26 9.65
N PRO A 62 0.59 7.28 10.54
CA PRO A 62 -0.54 6.35 10.47
C PRO A 62 -1.39 6.51 9.20
N ARG A 63 -1.53 7.76 8.70
CA ARG A 63 -2.23 8.04 7.44
C ARG A 63 -1.50 7.44 6.26
N ALA A 64 -0.19 7.67 6.14
CA ALA A 64 0.64 7.14 5.08
C ALA A 64 0.67 5.60 5.08
N GLN A 65 0.72 4.98 6.27
CA GLN A 65 0.60 3.52 6.43
C GLN A 65 -0.71 2.98 5.87
N MET A 66 -1.84 3.63 6.18
CA MET A 66 -3.15 3.21 5.68
C MET A 66 -3.22 3.35 4.16
N ILE A 67 -2.87 4.52 3.62
CA ILE A 67 -2.91 4.77 2.18
C ILE A 67 -1.99 3.79 1.43
N ALA A 68 -0.77 3.57 1.94
CA ALA A 68 0.15 2.59 1.38
C ALA A 68 -0.45 1.18 1.41
N THR A 69 -1.09 0.76 2.51
CA THR A 69 -1.71 -0.57 2.60
C THR A 69 -2.76 -0.79 1.50
N TYR A 70 -3.67 0.17 1.29
CA TYR A 70 -4.67 0.06 0.23
C TYR A 70 -4.06 0.18 -1.17
N ALA A 71 -3.07 1.06 -1.36
CA ALA A 71 -2.37 1.17 -2.64
C ALA A 71 -1.62 -0.12 -2.99
N LEU A 72 -1.13 -0.84 -1.98
CA LEU A 72 -0.40 -2.09 -2.12
C LEU A 72 -1.31 -3.32 -2.24
N CYS A 73 -2.59 -3.28 -1.84
CA CYS A 73 -3.50 -4.44 -1.75
C CYS A 73 -4.00 -5.03 -3.09
N GLY A 74 -3.15 -5.12 -4.10
CA GLY A 74 -3.50 -5.72 -5.38
C GLY A 74 -2.27 -6.27 -6.09
N TYR A 75 -2.49 -7.31 -6.87
CA TYR A 75 -1.46 -7.99 -7.66
C TYR A 75 -1.27 -7.27 -9.00
N SER A 76 -0.95 -5.97 -8.98
CA SER A 76 -0.77 -5.14 -10.18
C SER A 76 0.72 -4.94 -10.49
N ASN A 77 1.40 -6.05 -10.72
CA ASN A 77 2.83 -6.15 -11.01
C ASN A 77 3.06 -6.87 -12.35
N PHE A 78 4.29 -6.89 -12.87
CA PHE A 78 4.58 -7.60 -14.13
C PHE A 78 4.30 -9.11 -14.06
N SER A 79 4.40 -9.72 -12.88
CA SER A 79 4.09 -11.14 -12.69
C SER A 79 2.60 -11.45 -12.96
N GLN A 80 1.71 -10.50 -12.68
CA GLN A 80 0.29 -10.62 -12.97
C GLN A 80 -0.02 -10.82 -14.46
N ILE A 81 0.76 -10.22 -15.36
CA ILE A 81 0.57 -10.38 -16.79
C ILE A 81 0.76 -11.86 -17.17
N ALA A 82 1.82 -12.49 -16.64
CA ALA A 82 2.08 -13.91 -16.86
C ALA A 82 0.98 -14.78 -16.26
N SER A 83 0.56 -14.50 -15.02
CA SER A 83 -0.51 -15.25 -14.34
C SER A 83 -1.85 -15.17 -15.08
N GLN A 84 -2.23 -14.00 -15.57
CA GLN A 84 -3.45 -13.84 -16.37
C GLN A 84 -3.38 -14.61 -17.69
N LEU A 85 -2.23 -14.59 -18.36
CA LEU A 85 -2.05 -15.35 -19.60
C LEU A 85 -2.03 -16.85 -19.36
N ALA A 86 -1.47 -17.31 -18.25
CA ALA A 86 -1.53 -18.70 -17.85
C ALA A 86 -2.97 -19.14 -17.55
N MET A 87 -3.73 -18.33 -16.79
CA MET A 87 -5.09 -18.66 -16.37
C MET A 87 -6.07 -18.62 -17.55
N TYR A 88 -6.12 -17.53 -18.32
CA TYR A 88 -7.03 -17.43 -19.47
C TYR A 88 -6.55 -18.27 -20.67
N GLY A 89 -5.24 -18.48 -20.80
CA GLY A 89 -4.65 -19.26 -21.89
C GLY A 89 -4.95 -20.76 -21.79
N SER A 90 -5.15 -21.31 -20.59
CA SER A 90 -5.61 -22.69 -20.42
C SER A 90 -7.12 -22.83 -20.61
N MET A 91 -7.91 -21.83 -20.18
CA MET A 91 -9.37 -21.84 -20.32
C MET A 91 -9.86 -21.64 -21.77
N CYS A 92 -9.20 -20.78 -22.54
CA CYS A 92 -9.59 -20.42 -23.92
C CYS A 92 -8.37 -20.29 -24.83
N PRO A 93 -7.71 -21.41 -25.22
CA PRO A 93 -6.44 -21.39 -25.94
C PRO A 93 -6.48 -20.67 -27.29
N GLN A 94 -7.62 -20.70 -27.98
CA GLN A 94 -7.88 -20.01 -29.24
C GLN A 94 -7.86 -18.47 -29.12
N LYS A 95 -8.04 -17.92 -27.91
CA LYS A 95 -8.05 -16.46 -27.65
C LYS A 95 -6.78 -15.93 -26.98
N LYS A 96 -5.72 -16.75 -26.83
CA LYS A 96 -4.44 -16.35 -26.21
C LYS A 96 -3.88 -15.04 -26.74
N ALA A 97 -3.89 -14.84 -28.06
CA ALA A 97 -3.39 -13.62 -28.70
C ALA A 97 -4.20 -12.36 -28.33
N VAL A 98 -5.50 -12.51 -28.07
CA VAL A 98 -6.36 -11.41 -27.61
C VAL A 98 -6.04 -11.07 -26.15
N TYR A 99 -5.92 -12.08 -25.29
CA TYR A 99 -5.57 -11.89 -23.88
C TYR A 99 -4.19 -11.23 -23.71
N ALA A 100 -3.20 -11.63 -24.51
CA ALA A 100 -1.87 -11.01 -24.51
C ALA A 100 -1.92 -9.50 -24.78
N LYS A 101 -2.79 -9.05 -25.68
CA LYS A 101 -2.96 -7.63 -26.02
C LYS A 101 -3.61 -6.82 -24.90
N VAL A 102 -4.44 -7.43 -24.06
CA VAL A 102 -5.17 -6.73 -22.98
C VAL A 102 -4.52 -6.90 -21.60
N ALA A 103 -3.64 -7.87 -21.40
CA ALA A 103 -3.05 -8.18 -20.09
C ALA A 103 -2.27 -6.99 -19.49
N PHE A 104 -1.55 -6.21 -20.30
CA PHE A 104 -0.89 -5.00 -19.81
C PHE A 104 -1.90 -3.92 -19.37
N LYS A 105 -2.99 -3.76 -20.13
CA LYS A 105 -4.06 -2.81 -19.78
C LYS A 105 -4.80 -3.22 -18.50
N SER A 106 -5.05 -4.53 -18.31
CA SER A 106 -5.71 -5.03 -17.11
C SER A 106 -4.85 -4.81 -15.85
N MET A 107 -3.52 -4.94 -15.96
CA MET A 107 -2.59 -4.67 -14.87
C MET A 107 -2.68 -3.21 -14.42
N ILE A 108 -2.67 -2.28 -15.38
CA ILE A 108 -2.81 -0.84 -15.09
C ILE A 108 -4.18 -0.56 -14.47
N ALA A 109 -5.26 -1.10 -15.04
CA ALA A 109 -6.62 -0.92 -14.52
C ALA A 109 -6.74 -1.44 -13.07
N GLY A 110 -6.16 -2.61 -12.78
CA GLY A 110 -6.09 -3.15 -11.42
C GLY A 110 -5.31 -2.25 -10.46
N GLY A 111 -4.19 -1.67 -10.90
CA GLY A 111 -3.44 -0.69 -10.12
C GLY A 111 -4.25 0.56 -9.79
N ILE A 112 -4.94 1.12 -10.78
CA ILE A 112 -5.81 2.29 -10.59
C ILE A 112 -6.94 1.97 -9.60
N ALA A 113 -7.54 0.78 -9.68
CA ALA A 113 -8.57 0.37 -8.72
C ALA A 113 -8.05 0.38 -7.27
N CYS A 114 -6.82 -0.11 -7.02
CA CYS A 114 -6.18 -0.03 -5.70
C CYS A 114 -5.88 1.42 -5.29
N PHE A 115 -5.52 2.28 -6.22
CA PHE A 115 -5.28 3.70 -5.91
C PHE A 115 -6.58 4.43 -5.57
N MET A 116 -7.68 4.10 -6.24
CA MET A 116 -9.01 4.64 -5.92
C MET A 116 -9.47 4.22 -4.52
N THR A 117 -9.34 2.95 -4.15
CA THR A 117 -9.68 2.48 -2.79
C THR A 117 -8.80 3.16 -1.73
N ALA A 118 -7.53 3.39 -2.03
CA ALA A 118 -6.62 4.12 -1.16
C ALA A 118 -7.00 5.60 -0.99
N CYS A 119 -7.45 6.29 -2.05
CA CYS A 119 -7.99 7.64 -1.94
C CYS A 119 -9.23 7.68 -1.03
N ILE A 120 -10.14 6.72 -1.21
CA ILE A 120 -11.35 6.60 -0.40
C ILE A 120 -10.98 6.37 1.08
N ALA A 121 -10.08 5.42 1.35
CA ALA A 121 -9.56 5.16 2.69
C ALA A 121 -8.89 6.41 3.30
N GLY A 122 -8.08 7.12 2.52
CA GLY A 122 -7.44 8.38 2.94
C GLY A 122 -8.44 9.47 3.31
N ARG A 123 -9.60 9.55 2.63
CA ARG A 123 -10.66 10.49 3.00
C ARG A 123 -11.31 10.11 4.34
N TYR A 124 -11.59 8.84 4.57
CA TYR A 124 -12.22 8.38 5.82
C TYR A 124 -11.25 8.34 7.01
N CYS A 125 -9.94 8.22 6.76
CA CYS A 125 -8.91 8.23 7.79
C CYS A 125 -8.81 9.59 8.52
N CYS A 126 -9.12 10.70 7.84
CA CYS A 126 -9.14 12.03 8.44
C CYS A 126 -10.26 12.18 9.49
N THR A 127 -11.32 11.36 9.40
CA THR A 127 -12.36 11.27 10.44
C THR A 127 -11.80 10.42 11.59
N SER A 128 -11.53 11.08 12.71
CA SER A 128 -10.69 10.68 13.84
C SER A 128 -11.14 9.44 14.66
N ALA A 129 -11.92 8.51 14.10
CA ALA A 129 -12.45 7.34 14.79
C ALA A 129 -11.56 6.09 14.66
N ILE A 130 -10.94 5.83 13.49
CA ILE A 130 -10.24 4.57 13.22
C ILE A 130 -8.80 4.55 13.78
N LEU A 131 -8.08 5.67 13.72
CA LEU A 131 -6.74 5.75 14.30
C LEU A 131 -6.76 5.82 15.83
N LYS A 132 -7.75 6.49 16.42
CA LYS A 132 -7.95 6.48 17.87
C LYS A 132 -8.23 5.07 18.38
N SER A 133 -9.02 4.25 17.67
CA SER A 133 -9.29 2.88 18.12
C SER A 133 -8.06 1.96 18.01
N HIS A 134 -7.20 2.10 17.00
CA HIS A 134 -5.96 1.32 16.89
C HIS A 134 -4.90 1.73 17.92
N GLN A 135 -4.73 3.04 18.16
CA GLN A 135 -3.81 3.55 19.19
C GLN A 135 -4.33 3.28 20.61
N TYR A 136 -5.65 3.30 20.80
CA TYR A 136 -6.35 2.88 22.03
C TYR A 136 -6.26 1.36 22.25
N TYR A 137 -6.42 0.54 21.20
CA TYR A 137 -6.30 -0.91 21.29
C TYR A 137 -4.85 -1.34 21.57
N SER A 138 -3.87 -0.71 20.93
CA SER A 138 -2.44 -0.99 21.19
C SER A 138 -2.02 -0.56 22.59
N ARG A 139 -2.52 0.58 23.10
CA ARG A 139 -2.35 0.97 24.53
C ARG A 139 -3.05 0.01 25.50
N LYS A 140 -4.27 -0.44 25.21
CA LYS A 140 -4.98 -1.43 26.05
C LYS A 140 -4.26 -2.78 26.07
N ARG A 141 -3.74 -3.25 24.94
CA ARG A 141 -2.96 -4.49 24.87
C ARG A 141 -1.66 -4.37 25.66
N LEU A 142 -1.00 -3.21 25.63
CA LEU A 142 0.17 -2.91 26.47
C LEU A 142 -0.20 -2.90 27.96
N CYS A 143 -1.28 -2.23 28.37
CA CYS A 143 -1.75 -2.23 29.77
C CYS A 143 -2.14 -3.64 30.26
N VAL A 144 -2.79 -4.45 29.43
CA VAL A 144 -3.16 -5.84 29.79
C VAL A 144 -1.93 -6.74 29.88
N LEU A 145 -0.95 -6.59 28.98
CA LEU A 145 0.33 -7.31 29.10
C LEU A 145 1.14 -6.87 30.32
N SER A 146 1.15 -5.58 30.66
CA SER A 146 1.77 -5.08 31.90
C SER A 146 1.08 -5.62 33.14
N PHE A 147 -0.26 -5.76 33.14
CA PHE A 147 -1.01 -6.39 34.23
C PHE A 147 -0.73 -7.90 34.35
N LEU A 148 -0.59 -8.61 33.22
CA LEU A 148 -0.23 -10.04 33.20
C LEU A 148 1.21 -10.30 33.67
N HIS A 149 2.12 -9.32 33.54
CA HIS A 149 3.48 -9.44 34.10
C HIS A 149 3.54 -9.13 35.59
N VAL A 150 2.63 -8.30 36.12
CA VAL A 150 2.54 -7.98 37.56
C VAL A 150 1.89 -9.10 38.36
N ASN A 151 1.04 -9.93 37.75
CA ASN A 151 0.31 -11.03 38.42
C ASN A 151 0.98 -12.42 38.26
N LYS A 152 2.29 -12.44 37.98
CA LYS A 152 3.14 -13.64 37.93
C LYS A 152 4.25 -13.66 39.01
N GLY A 153 4.10 -12.83 40.04
CA GLY A 153 4.96 -12.80 41.23
C GLY A 153 4.21 -13.30 42.45
#